data_AF-A0A2D9Y0T9-F1
#
_entry.id   AF-A0A2D9Y0T9-F1
#
_cell.length_a   1.000
_cell.length_b   1.000
_cell.length_c   1.000
_cell.angle_alpha   90.00
_cell.angle_beta   90.00
_cell.angle_gamma   90.00
#
_symmetry.space_group_name_H-M   'P 1'
#
loop_
_entity.id
_entity.type
_entity.pdbx_description
1 polymer ?
#
loop_
_entity_poly.entity_id
_entity_poly.type
_entity_poly.pdbx_seq_one_letter_code
_entity_poly.pdbx_strand_id
1 'polypeptide(L)'
;LTALVLTVTTIQAQKKKDLLDEIDKLRNELRSTKNDLAQATKEISVAESKVKSMETQVKDLKDTNESLLANMGSFTELSKKKAENLEKSLKSIQEKDKQLNTINDEITKKDSINLAVLTLFKNKVGGEANITVKKGIVYMVIPNAQLFGDADKSFKLDDKAKGVLGRIAGVLNDKPNLKVIIEGNSNALKFDKPLSDNWDLSALQAAAIARALQKDFKVDPKKIEVVAKSEYGSESIETVTRIIIDPEFDGFYDIVKENMKNASKG
;
A
#
# COMPACT_ATOMS: atom_id res chain seq x y z
N LEU A 1 -93.39 -95.64 -41.85
CA LEU A 1 -92.19 -95.87 -41.01
C LEU A 1 -90.95 -95.15 -41.56
N THR A 2 -90.70 -95.19 -42.87
CA THR A 2 -89.55 -94.54 -43.54
C THR A 2 -89.49 -93.02 -43.40
N ALA A 3 -90.61 -92.29 -43.50
CA ALA A 3 -90.65 -90.83 -43.34
C ALA A 3 -90.33 -90.34 -41.90
N LEU A 4 -90.66 -91.14 -40.88
CA LEU A 4 -90.39 -90.82 -39.48
C LEU A 4 -88.90 -91.03 -39.13
N VAL A 5 -88.27 -92.04 -39.71
CA VAL A 5 -86.83 -92.30 -39.53
C VAL A 5 -85.98 -91.21 -40.21
N LEU A 6 -86.40 -90.71 -41.38
CA LEU A 6 -85.75 -89.60 -42.09
C LEU A 6 -85.86 -88.25 -41.36
N THR A 7 -86.99 -88.00 -40.68
CA THR A 7 -87.18 -86.76 -39.90
C THR A 7 -86.41 -86.78 -38.56
N VAL A 8 -86.29 -87.93 -37.90
CA VAL A 8 -85.48 -88.05 -36.67
C VAL A 8 -83.98 -87.94 -36.96
N THR A 9 -83.49 -88.54 -38.06
CA THR A 9 -82.06 -88.45 -38.44
C THR A 9 -81.67 -87.04 -38.87
N THR A 10 -82.56 -86.30 -39.55
CA THR A 10 -82.34 -84.89 -39.91
C THR A 10 -82.33 -83.97 -38.69
N ILE A 11 -83.22 -84.18 -37.71
CA ILE A 11 -83.22 -83.42 -36.44
C ILE A 11 -81.93 -83.69 -35.63
N GLN A 12 -81.48 -84.95 -35.56
CA GLN A 12 -80.22 -85.31 -34.89
C GLN A 12 -78.99 -84.73 -35.61
N ALA A 13 -79.00 -84.72 -36.94
CA ALA A 13 -77.95 -84.08 -37.73
C ALA A 13 -77.92 -82.56 -37.53
N GLN A 14 -79.09 -81.91 -37.43
CA GLN A 14 -79.22 -80.48 -37.16
C GLN A 14 -78.64 -80.13 -35.78
N LYS A 15 -79.05 -80.84 -34.72
CA LYS A 15 -78.53 -80.62 -33.35
C LYS A 15 -77.01 -80.83 -33.26
N LYS A 16 -76.47 -81.83 -33.97
CA LYS A 16 -75.03 -82.09 -34.02
C LYS A 16 -74.28 -80.96 -34.74
N LYS A 17 -74.87 -80.39 -35.80
CA LYS A 17 -74.33 -79.23 -36.50
C LYS A 17 -74.35 -77.99 -35.61
N ASP A 18 -75.47 -77.71 -34.94
CA ASP A 18 -75.61 -76.56 -34.03
C ASP A 18 -74.60 -76.64 -32.87
N LEU A 19 -74.36 -77.83 -32.30
CA LEU A 19 -73.32 -78.09 -31.28
C LEU A 19 -71.90 -77.87 -31.82
N LEU A 20 -71.62 -78.28 -33.06
CA LEU A 20 -70.33 -78.04 -33.71
C LEU A 20 -70.11 -76.54 -33.95
N ASP A 21 -71.12 -75.84 -34.43
CA ASP A 21 -71.09 -74.39 -34.65
C ASP A 21 -70.86 -73.64 -33.31
N GLU A 22 -71.47 -74.07 -32.21
CA GLU A 22 -71.26 -73.50 -30.87
C GLU A 22 -69.85 -73.79 -30.32
N ILE A 23 -69.33 -75.01 -30.50
CA ILE A 23 -67.95 -75.36 -30.13
C ILE A 23 -66.94 -74.52 -30.91
N ASP A 24 -67.14 -74.33 -32.21
CA ASP A 24 -66.26 -73.51 -33.03
C ASP A 24 -66.35 -72.03 -32.65
N LYS A 25 -67.54 -71.54 -32.27
CA LYS A 25 -67.73 -70.18 -31.74
C LYS A 25 -66.99 -69.98 -30.41
N LEU A 26 -67.16 -70.89 -29.45
CA LEU A 26 -66.47 -70.86 -28.16
C LEU A 26 -64.95 -70.97 -28.31
N ARG A 27 -64.46 -71.80 -29.24
CA ARG A 27 -63.03 -71.88 -29.56
C ARG A 27 -62.49 -70.57 -30.13
N ASN A 28 -63.25 -69.91 -31.00
CA ASN A 28 -62.87 -68.61 -31.56
C ASN A 28 -62.86 -67.51 -30.48
N GLU A 29 -63.86 -67.48 -29.60
CA GLU A 29 -63.92 -66.54 -28.47
C GLU A 29 -62.78 -66.79 -27.47
N LEU A 30 -62.50 -68.05 -27.13
CA LEU A 30 -61.37 -68.42 -26.26
C LEU A 30 -60.04 -67.99 -26.88
N ARG A 31 -59.86 -68.19 -28.19
CA ARG A 31 -58.66 -67.77 -28.92
C ARG A 31 -58.53 -66.24 -28.91
N SER A 32 -59.62 -65.50 -29.14
CA SER A 32 -59.64 -64.04 -29.06
C SER A 32 -59.27 -63.56 -27.67
N THR A 33 -59.96 -64.05 -26.65
CA THR A 33 -59.72 -63.67 -25.25
C THR A 33 -58.29 -63.96 -24.81
N LYS A 34 -57.71 -65.09 -25.25
CA LYS A 34 -56.31 -65.43 -24.95
C LYS A 34 -55.33 -64.48 -25.64
N ASN A 35 -55.62 -64.04 -26.87
CA ASN A 35 -54.81 -63.04 -27.56
C ASN A 35 -54.93 -61.68 -26.88
N ASP A 36 -56.14 -61.27 -26.51
CA ASP A 36 -56.40 -60.00 -25.82
C ASP A 36 -55.71 -59.96 -24.45
N LEU A 37 -55.75 -61.07 -23.70
CA LEU A 37 -55.03 -61.20 -22.43
C LEU A 37 -53.51 -61.13 -22.63
N ALA A 38 -52.98 -61.80 -23.66
CA ALA A 38 -51.55 -61.74 -23.96
C ALA A 38 -51.11 -60.32 -24.35
N GLN A 39 -51.94 -59.60 -25.11
CA GLN A 39 -51.70 -58.21 -25.48
C GLN A 39 -51.77 -57.28 -24.27
N ALA A 40 -52.82 -57.37 -23.45
CA ALA A 40 -52.96 -56.59 -22.23
C ALA A 40 -51.80 -56.84 -21.25
N THR A 41 -51.36 -58.09 -21.08
CA THR A 41 -50.21 -58.44 -20.24
C THR A 41 -48.92 -57.80 -20.76
N LYS A 42 -48.73 -57.78 -22.08
CA LYS A 42 -47.57 -57.12 -22.71
C LYS A 42 -47.62 -55.60 -22.50
N GLU A 43 -48.78 -54.99 -22.67
CA GLU A 43 -48.98 -53.55 -22.47
C GLU A 43 -48.74 -53.14 -21.01
N ILE A 44 -49.22 -53.93 -20.04
CA ILE A 44 -48.96 -53.73 -18.61
C ILE A 44 -47.46 -53.79 -18.33
N SER A 45 -46.75 -54.82 -18.81
CA SER A 45 -45.30 -54.94 -18.61
C SER A 45 -44.50 -53.76 -19.18
N VAL A 46 -44.90 -53.26 -20.36
CA VAL A 46 -44.31 -52.06 -20.96
C VAL A 46 -44.62 -50.81 -20.13
N ALA A 47 -45.86 -50.67 -19.65
CA ALA A 47 -46.27 -49.54 -18.81
C ALA A 47 -45.52 -49.53 -17.47
N GLU A 48 -45.39 -50.67 -16.79
CA GLU A 48 -44.63 -50.83 -15.55
C GLU A 48 -43.15 -50.48 -15.75
N SER A 49 -42.54 -50.94 -16.84
CA SER A 49 -41.16 -50.58 -17.19
C SER A 49 -40.99 -49.07 -17.41
N LYS A 50 -41.98 -48.44 -18.04
CA LYS A 50 -41.99 -46.99 -18.28
C LYS A 50 -42.17 -46.20 -16.97
N VAL A 51 -43.06 -46.64 -16.08
CA VAL A 51 -43.25 -46.04 -14.75
C VAL A 51 -41.96 -46.10 -13.96
N LYS A 52 -41.30 -47.27 -13.89
CA LYS A 52 -40.03 -47.44 -13.17
C LYS A 52 -38.92 -46.55 -13.73
N SER A 53 -38.86 -46.40 -15.05
CA SER A 53 -37.93 -45.49 -15.72
C SER A 53 -38.22 -44.02 -15.37
N MET A 54 -39.49 -43.61 -15.38
CA MET A 54 -39.91 -42.26 -14.99
C MET A 54 -39.64 -41.96 -13.51
N GLU A 55 -39.90 -42.91 -12.62
CA GLU A 55 -39.57 -42.78 -11.18
C GLU A 55 -38.07 -42.58 -10.96
N THR A 56 -37.24 -43.32 -11.69
CA THR A 56 -35.78 -43.16 -11.64
C THR A 56 -35.37 -41.77 -12.14
N GLN A 57 -35.90 -41.31 -13.27
CA GLN A 57 -35.61 -39.97 -13.79
C GLN A 57 -36.07 -38.86 -12.84
N VAL A 58 -37.23 -39.00 -12.20
CA VAL A 58 -37.72 -38.02 -11.21
C VAL A 58 -36.80 -37.97 -10.00
N LYS A 59 -36.31 -39.12 -9.54
CA LYS A 59 -35.33 -39.19 -8.46
C LYS A 59 -34.03 -38.49 -8.86
N ASP A 60 -33.48 -38.82 -10.04
CA ASP A 60 -32.23 -38.22 -10.52
C ASP A 60 -32.35 -36.70 -10.71
N LEU A 61 -33.51 -36.22 -11.19
CA LEU A 61 -33.80 -34.79 -11.31
C LEU A 61 -33.89 -34.10 -9.94
N LYS A 62 -34.48 -34.75 -8.94
CA LYS A 62 -34.50 -34.23 -7.56
C LYS A 62 -33.10 -34.15 -6.97
N ASP A 63 -32.33 -35.24 -7.06
CA ASP A 63 -30.96 -35.32 -6.55
C ASP A 63 -30.06 -34.25 -7.24
N THR A 64 -30.23 -34.06 -8.54
CA THR A 64 -29.53 -33.01 -9.31
C THR A 64 -29.92 -31.61 -8.86
N ASN A 65 -31.22 -31.36 -8.65
CA ASN A 65 -31.71 -30.06 -8.22
C ASN A 65 -31.24 -29.70 -6.81
N GLU A 66 -31.23 -30.66 -5.89
CA GLU A 66 -30.67 -30.48 -4.54
C GLU A 66 -29.18 -30.13 -4.59
N SER A 67 -28.40 -30.83 -5.42
CA SER A 67 -26.98 -30.54 -5.63
C SER A 67 -26.76 -29.14 -6.23
N LEU A 68 -27.56 -28.74 -7.23
CA LEU A 68 -27.50 -27.40 -7.82
C LEU A 68 -27.81 -26.30 -6.79
N LEU A 69 -28.83 -26.49 -5.95
CA LEU A 69 -29.17 -25.56 -4.89
C LEU A 69 -28.06 -25.43 -3.84
N ALA A 70 -27.45 -26.55 -3.43
CA ALA A 70 -26.32 -26.55 -2.50
C ALA A 70 -25.10 -25.82 -3.07
N ASN A 71 -24.79 -26.06 -4.34
CA ASN A 71 -23.69 -25.39 -5.05
C ASN A 71 -23.97 -23.88 -5.19
N MET A 72 -25.20 -23.48 -5.50
CA MET A 72 -25.59 -22.08 -5.60
C MET A 72 -25.50 -21.35 -4.24
N GLY A 73 -25.90 -22.02 -3.15
CA GLY A 73 -25.73 -21.50 -1.79
C GLY A 73 -24.24 -21.27 -1.45
N SER A 74 -23.40 -22.26 -1.73
CA SER A 74 -21.94 -22.17 -1.51
C SER A 74 -21.30 -21.06 -2.35
N PHE A 75 -21.70 -20.94 -3.62
CA PHE A 75 -21.21 -19.88 -4.51
C PHE A 75 -21.63 -18.48 -4.04
N THR A 76 -22.86 -18.33 -3.54
CA THR A 76 -23.37 -17.07 -3.02
C THR A 76 -22.59 -16.66 -1.76
N GLU A 77 -22.33 -17.59 -0.85
CA GLU A 77 -21.53 -17.32 0.35
C GLU A 77 -20.08 -16.95 0.00
N LEU A 78 -19.46 -17.69 -0.93
CA LEU A 78 -18.11 -17.40 -1.40
C LEU A 78 -18.04 -16.02 -2.07
N SER A 79 -19.04 -15.68 -2.88
CA SER A 79 -19.13 -14.38 -3.55
C SER A 79 -19.28 -13.25 -2.53
N LYS A 80 -20.11 -13.44 -1.49
CA LYS A 80 -20.26 -12.48 -0.39
C LYS A 80 -18.94 -12.28 0.37
N LYS A 81 -18.25 -13.36 0.76
CA LYS A 81 -16.93 -13.27 1.41
C LYS A 81 -15.90 -12.57 0.53
N LYS A 82 -15.91 -12.83 -0.78
CA LYS A 82 -15.02 -12.16 -1.73
C LYS A 82 -15.31 -10.67 -1.83
N ALA A 83 -16.59 -10.26 -1.86
CA ALA A 83 -16.99 -8.86 -1.85
C ALA A 83 -16.56 -8.15 -0.55
N GLU A 84 -16.78 -8.77 0.61
CA GLU A 84 -16.35 -8.23 1.92
C GLU A 84 -14.82 -8.07 2.00
N ASN A 85 -14.07 -9.06 1.50
CA ASN A 85 -12.61 -8.97 1.44
C ASN A 85 -12.13 -7.87 0.48
N LEU A 86 -12.83 -7.69 -0.65
CA LEU A 86 -12.53 -6.63 -1.61
C LEU A 86 -12.80 -5.25 -0.99
N GLU A 87 -13.91 -5.09 -0.27
CA GLU A 87 -14.27 -3.85 0.44
C GLU A 87 -13.24 -3.51 1.52
N LYS A 88 -12.82 -4.49 2.33
CA LYS A 88 -11.74 -4.30 3.32
C LYS A 88 -10.43 -3.88 2.65
N SER A 89 -10.09 -4.51 1.52
CA SER A 89 -8.89 -4.20 0.76
C SER A 89 -8.95 -2.78 0.17
N LEU A 90 -10.10 -2.40 -0.41
CA LEU A 90 -10.36 -1.05 -0.93
C LEU A 90 -10.23 0.01 0.16
N LYS A 91 -10.82 -0.22 1.34
CA LYS A 91 -10.72 0.69 2.47
C LYS A 91 -9.27 0.87 2.93
N SER A 92 -8.52 -0.23 3.04
CA SER A 92 -7.10 -0.18 3.41
C SER A 92 -6.26 0.58 2.37
N ILE A 93 -6.53 0.37 1.08
CA ILE A 93 -5.88 1.13 0.00
C ILE A 93 -6.20 2.63 0.12
N GLN A 94 -7.47 3.00 0.30
CA GLN A 94 -7.86 4.41 0.45
C GLN A 94 -7.20 5.08 1.67
N GLU A 95 -7.10 4.38 2.80
CA GLU A 95 -6.41 4.88 3.98
C GLU A 95 -4.91 5.08 3.71
N LYS A 96 -4.26 4.13 3.01
CA LYS A 96 -2.86 4.24 2.61
C LYS A 96 -2.62 5.36 1.59
N ASP A 97 -3.53 5.56 0.65
CA ASP A 97 -3.43 6.61 -0.37
C ASP A 97 -3.53 8.00 0.28
N LYS A 98 -4.44 8.18 1.25
CA LYS A 98 -4.53 9.41 2.03
C LYS A 98 -3.24 9.69 2.83
N GLN A 99 -2.64 8.65 3.40
CA GLN A 99 -1.34 8.76 4.07
C GLN A 99 -0.24 9.18 3.09
N LEU A 100 -0.16 8.55 1.92
CA LEU A 100 0.82 8.90 0.88
C LEU A 100 0.67 10.35 0.41
N ASN A 101 -0.55 10.81 0.17
CA ASN A 101 -0.79 12.20 -0.23
C ASN A 101 -0.31 13.20 0.84
N THR A 102 -0.56 12.91 2.11
CA THR A 102 -0.09 13.76 3.22
C THR A 102 1.44 13.83 3.27
N ILE A 103 2.11 12.67 3.12
CA ILE A 103 3.58 12.60 3.08
C ILE A 103 4.14 13.37 1.87
N ASN A 104 3.53 13.22 0.69
CA ASN A 104 3.96 13.93 -0.52
C ASN A 104 3.80 15.44 -0.40
N ASP A 105 2.71 15.92 0.20
CA ASP A 105 2.48 17.34 0.44
C ASP A 105 3.55 17.92 1.39
N GLU A 106 3.95 17.17 2.41
CA GLU A 106 5.02 17.56 3.33
C GLU A 106 6.40 17.58 2.68
N ILE A 107 6.71 16.57 1.84
CA ILE A 107 7.95 16.56 1.05
C ILE A 107 8.00 17.78 0.12
N THR A 108 6.90 18.08 -0.57
CA THR A 108 6.83 19.23 -1.48
C THR A 108 7.02 20.56 -0.74
N LYS A 109 6.42 20.71 0.46
CA LYS A 109 6.65 21.87 1.33
C LYS A 109 8.11 21.97 1.76
N LYS A 110 8.74 20.85 2.13
CA LYS A 110 10.17 20.79 2.50
C LYS A 110 11.06 21.30 1.37
N ASP A 111 10.86 20.80 0.15
CA ASP A 111 11.67 21.21 -1.00
C ASP A 111 11.47 22.71 -1.33
N SER A 112 10.24 23.20 -1.18
CA SER A 112 9.93 24.63 -1.35
C SER A 112 10.66 25.51 -0.32
N ILE A 113 10.70 25.09 0.95
CA ILE A 113 11.44 25.82 2.00
C ILE A 113 12.94 25.78 1.73
N ASN A 114 13.50 24.61 1.38
CA ASN A 114 14.91 24.46 1.06
C ASN A 114 15.33 25.37 -0.11
N LEU A 115 14.50 25.45 -1.16
CA LEU A 115 14.75 26.31 -2.31
C LEU A 115 14.68 27.80 -1.95
N ALA A 116 13.71 28.20 -1.10
CA ALA A 116 13.60 29.57 -0.61
C ALA A 116 14.81 29.97 0.23
N VAL A 117 15.25 29.08 1.14
CA VAL A 117 16.45 29.29 1.97
C VAL A 117 17.70 29.39 1.10
N LEU A 118 17.87 28.49 0.13
CA LEU A 118 18.98 28.53 -0.83
C LEU A 118 19.02 29.87 -1.58
N THR A 119 17.89 30.29 -2.13
CA THR A 119 17.79 31.55 -2.88
C THR A 119 18.13 32.74 -1.99
N LEU A 120 17.62 32.78 -0.76
CA LEU A 120 17.95 33.83 0.21
C LEU A 120 19.44 33.90 0.52
N PHE A 121 20.08 32.76 0.78
CA PHE A 121 21.51 32.71 1.09
C PHE A 121 22.38 33.07 -0.13
N LYS A 122 22.05 32.57 -1.32
CA LYS A 122 22.75 32.97 -2.55
C LYS A 122 22.61 34.46 -2.82
N ASN A 123 21.42 35.03 -2.67
CA ASN A 123 21.18 36.45 -2.92
C ASN A 123 21.82 37.37 -1.87
N LYS A 124 21.79 36.99 -0.59
CA LYS A 124 22.31 37.81 0.50
C LYS A 124 23.80 37.58 0.79
N VAL A 125 24.40 36.45 0.38
CA VAL A 125 25.79 36.12 0.74
C VAL A 125 26.67 35.76 -0.46
N GLY A 126 26.11 35.56 -1.65
CA GLY A 126 26.86 35.21 -2.86
C GLY A 126 27.88 36.30 -3.23
N GLY A 127 29.17 35.98 -3.07
CA GLY A 127 30.28 36.85 -3.47
C GLY A 127 31.57 36.63 -2.68
N GLU A 128 31.47 36.29 -1.38
CA GLU A 128 32.64 36.29 -0.47
C GLU A 128 32.93 34.93 0.20
N ALA A 129 32.05 33.93 0.07
CA ALA A 129 32.21 32.62 0.68
C ALA A 129 31.84 31.46 -0.26
N ASN A 130 32.50 30.31 -0.09
CA ASN A 130 32.18 29.09 -0.83
C ASN A 130 30.92 28.46 -0.25
N ILE A 131 29.76 28.71 -0.88
CA ILE A 131 28.45 28.21 -0.47
C ILE A 131 28.13 26.92 -1.21
N THR A 132 28.00 25.82 -0.47
CA THR A 132 27.57 24.51 -0.97
C THR A 132 26.31 24.08 -0.23
N VAL A 133 25.35 23.47 -0.94
CA VAL A 133 24.13 22.95 -0.31
C VAL A 133 24.05 21.45 -0.48
N LYS A 134 23.83 20.74 0.63
CA LYS A 134 23.70 19.28 0.65
C LYS A 134 22.51 18.90 1.52
N LYS A 135 21.52 18.22 0.92
CA LYS A 135 20.30 17.74 1.61
C LYS A 135 19.51 18.83 2.36
N GLY A 136 19.49 20.07 1.86
CA GLY A 136 18.80 21.21 2.49
C GLY A 136 19.62 21.96 3.55
N ILE A 137 20.75 21.41 3.97
CA ILE A 137 21.71 22.08 4.85
C ILE A 137 22.64 22.95 4.00
N VAL A 138 22.79 24.21 4.40
CA VAL A 138 23.69 25.17 3.74
C VAL A 138 25.04 25.14 4.44
N TYR A 139 26.10 24.86 3.69
CA TYR A 139 27.47 24.87 4.15
C TYR A 139 28.19 26.08 3.55
N MET A 140 28.79 26.89 4.40
CA MET A 140 29.60 28.02 4.01
C MET A 140 30.99 27.85 4.57
N VAL A 141 31.97 27.66 3.70
CA VAL A 141 33.37 27.56 4.09
C VAL A 141 34.01 28.93 3.92
N ILE A 142 34.53 29.48 5.01
CA ILE A 142 35.18 30.79 5.03
C ILE A 142 36.63 30.62 5.53
N PRO A 143 37.63 31.07 4.76
CA PRO A 143 39.02 31.08 5.21
C PRO A 143 39.20 31.94 6.47
N ASN A 144 39.90 31.42 7.48
CA ASN A 144 40.08 32.15 8.73
C ASN A 144 40.91 33.44 8.56
N ALA A 145 41.76 33.52 7.53
CA ALA A 145 42.44 34.77 7.16
C ALA A 145 41.45 35.92 6.83
N GLN A 146 40.27 35.61 6.26
CA GLN A 146 39.25 36.62 5.99
C GLN A 146 38.48 37.02 7.26
N LEU A 147 38.36 36.10 8.21
CA LEU A 147 37.61 36.30 9.46
C LEU A 147 38.45 36.98 10.55
N PHE A 148 39.74 36.69 10.61
CA PHE A 148 40.62 37.05 11.72
C PHE A 148 41.90 37.79 11.29
N GLY A 149 42.11 38.00 9.99
CA GLY A 149 43.30 38.60 9.38
C GLY A 149 44.49 37.63 9.30
N ASP A 150 44.77 36.94 10.41
CA ASP A 150 45.75 35.85 10.51
C ASP A 150 45.02 34.55 10.87
N ALA A 151 45.15 33.53 10.02
CA ALA A 151 44.40 32.29 10.16
C ALA A 151 44.84 31.44 11.37
N ASP A 152 46.11 31.51 11.75
CA ASP A 152 46.75 30.55 12.67
C ASP A 152 47.09 31.16 14.03
N LYS A 153 47.03 32.50 14.16
CA LYS A 153 47.41 33.19 15.40
C LYS A 153 46.32 34.06 16.00
N SER A 154 45.31 34.41 15.21
CA SER A 154 44.25 35.32 15.64
C SER A 154 42.93 34.57 15.83
N PHE A 155 42.30 34.85 16.95
CA PHE A 155 40.90 34.52 17.25
C PHE A 155 40.10 35.79 17.57
N LYS A 156 40.66 36.97 17.25
CA LYS A 156 39.96 38.25 17.32
C LYS A 156 39.37 38.55 15.94
N LEU A 157 38.05 38.65 15.89
CA LEU A 157 37.34 38.92 14.64
C LEU A 157 37.82 40.25 14.02
N ASP A 158 38.15 40.22 12.73
CA ASP A 158 38.50 41.39 11.92
C ASP A 158 37.22 42.19 11.60
N ASP A 159 37.33 43.52 11.54
CA ASP A 159 36.19 44.38 11.21
C ASP A 159 35.66 44.12 9.79
N LYS A 160 36.52 43.68 8.86
CA LYS A 160 36.12 43.30 7.49
C LYS A 160 35.17 42.10 7.47
N ALA A 161 35.28 41.20 8.45
CA ALA A 161 34.44 40.02 8.57
C ALA A 161 33.00 40.34 8.99
N LYS A 162 32.76 41.50 9.61
CA LYS A 162 31.43 41.92 10.09
C LYS A 162 30.41 42.02 8.96
N GLY A 163 30.83 42.38 7.74
CA GLY A 163 29.94 42.44 6.58
C GLY A 163 29.31 41.08 6.26
N VAL A 164 30.12 40.04 6.15
CA VAL A 164 29.64 38.66 5.90
C VAL A 164 28.77 38.16 7.04
N LEU A 165 29.23 38.32 8.29
CA LEU A 165 28.51 37.85 9.46
C LEU A 165 27.17 38.58 9.65
N GLY A 166 27.09 39.87 9.33
CA GLY A 166 25.85 40.63 9.37
C GLY A 166 24.81 40.12 8.37
N ARG A 167 25.24 39.70 7.18
CA ARG A 167 24.33 39.12 6.17
C ARG A 167 23.82 37.75 6.60
N ILE A 168 24.68 36.92 7.22
CA ILE A 168 24.28 35.64 7.81
C ILE A 168 23.28 35.86 8.96
N ALA A 169 23.60 36.77 9.88
CA ALA A 169 22.73 37.11 11.00
C ALA A 169 21.36 37.64 10.53
N GLY A 170 21.32 38.44 9.47
CA GLY A 170 20.07 38.90 8.87
C GLY A 170 19.17 37.74 8.46
N VAL A 171 19.71 36.69 7.83
CA VAL A 171 18.91 35.51 7.46
C VAL A 171 18.44 34.73 8.70
N LEU A 172 19.30 34.56 9.71
CA LEU A 172 18.96 33.87 10.96
C LEU A 172 17.91 34.60 11.79
N ASN A 173 17.87 35.93 11.71
CA ASN A 173 16.87 36.76 12.39
C ASN A 173 15.54 36.78 11.61
N ASP A 174 15.59 36.84 10.28
CA ASP A 174 14.39 36.80 9.42
C ASP A 174 13.63 35.46 9.51
N LYS A 175 14.32 34.37 9.88
CA LYS A 175 13.76 33.02 9.92
C LYS A 175 13.91 32.40 11.32
N PRO A 176 12.83 32.26 12.09
CA PRO A 176 12.89 31.80 13.49
C PRO A 176 13.42 30.37 13.63
N ASN A 177 13.19 29.49 12.64
CA ASN A 177 13.48 28.06 12.72
C ASN A 177 14.87 27.66 12.19
N LEU A 178 15.70 28.63 11.78
CA LEU A 178 17.05 28.33 11.33
C LEU A 178 18.00 28.29 12.52
N LYS A 179 18.81 27.23 12.60
CA LYS A 179 19.96 27.15 13.49
C LYS A 179 21.25 27.30 12.71
N VAL A 180 22.29 27.74 13.41
CA VAL A 180 23.63 27.87 12.88
C VAL A 180 24.62 27.11 13.77
N ILE A 181 25.40 26.25 13.14
CA ILE A 181 26.53 25.57 13.75
C ILE A 181 27.79 26.22 13.18
N ILE A 182 28.63 26.74 14.06
CA ILE A 182 29.90 27.36 13.72
C ILE A 182 30.98 26.34 14.07
N GLU A 183 31.59 25.78 13.03
CA GLU A 183 32.60 24.75 13.18
C GLU A 183 33.99 25.33 12.85
N GLY A 184 34.85 25.40 13.85
CA GLY A 184 36.24 25.82 13.70
C GLY A 184 37.14 24.65 13.35
N ASN A 185 37.96 24.82 12.32
CA ASN A 185 38.99 23.85 11.90
C ASN A 185 40.31 24.59 11.69
N SER A 186 41.36 24.17 12.41
CA SER A 186 42.68 24.80 12.37
C SER A 186 43.75 23.77 12.01
N ASN A 187 44.69 24.16 11.15
CA ASN A 187 45.85 23.37 10.74
C ASN A 187 47.17 24.07 11.12
N ALA A 188 47.14 24.94 12.13
CA ALA A 188 48.31 25.66 12.60
C ALA A 188 49.41 24.68 13.05
N LEU A 189 50.64 24.97 12.64
CA LEU A 189 51.82 24.13 12.96
C LEU A 189 52.56 24.60 14.21
N LYS A 190 52.27 25.81 14.68
CA LYS A 190 52.95 26.46 15.81
C LYS A 190 51.94 27.23 16.64
N PHE A 191 52.08 27.13 17.96
CA PHE A 191 51.19 27.78 18.91
C PHE A 191 52.00 28.61 19.89
N ASP A 192 51.52 29.83 20.13
CA ASP A 192 51.99 30.67 21.23
C ASP A 192 51.04 30.49 22.41
N LYS A 193 51.58 30.47 23.64
CA LYS A 193 50.75 30.43 24.85
C LYS A 193 49.76 31.60 24.84
N PRO A 194 48.49 31.40 25.22
CA PRO A 194 47.98 30.24 25.97
C PRO A 194 47.45 29.07 25.12
N LEU A 195 47.58 29.10 23.79
CA LEU A 195 47.07 28.03 22.93
C LEU A 195 47.93 26.77 23.10
N SER A 196 47.30 25.64 23.39
CA SER A 196 47.99 24.35 23.54
C SER A 196 48.05 23.60 22.22
N ASP A 197 46.98 23.68 21.43
CA ASP A 197 46.81 22.95 20.18
C ASP A 197 45.75 23.60 19.25
N ASN A 198 45.45 22.91 18.16
CA ASN A 198 44.42 23.31 17.20
C ASN A 198 42.99 23.18 17.76
N TRP A 199 42.75 22.40 18.83
CA TRP A 199 41.43 22.34 19.48
C TRP A 199 41.12 23.68 20.15
N ASP A 200 42.09 24.21 20.90
CA ASP A 200 41.98 25.52 21.54
C ASP A 200 41.72 26.63 20.52
N LEU A 201 42.56 26.69 19.46
CA LEU A 201 42.45 27.72 18.44
C LEU A 201 41.10 27.63 17.68
N SER A 202 40.70 26.42 17.28
CA SER A 202 39.43 26.18 16.61
C SER A 202 38.23 26.58 17.47
N ALA A 203 38.24 26.21 18.76
CA ALA A 203 37.16 26.54 19.69
C ALA A 203 37.06 28.06 19.92
N LEU A 204 38.19 28.73 20.10
CA LEU A 204 38.24 30.17 20.32
C LEU A 204 37.79 30.97 19.09
N GLN A 205 38.19 30.55 17.89
CA GLN A 205 37.77 31.18 16.63
C GLN A 205 36.26 31.01 16.42
N ALA A 206 35.73 29.80 16.55
CA ALA A 206 34.31 29.55 16.40
C ALA A 206 33.48 30.30 17.46
N ALA A 207 33.94 30.33 18.72
CA ALA A 207 33.31 31.10 19.79
C ALA A 207 33.39 32.62 19.58
N ALA A 208 34.41 33.15 18.92
CA ALA A 208 34.49 34.56 18.59
C ALA A 208 33.40 34.98 17.59
N ILE A 209 33.14 34.14 16.59
CA ILE A 209 32.05 34.36 15.61
C ILE A 209 30.69 34.24 16.30
N ALA A 210 30.49 33.23 17.14
CA ALA A 210 29.26 33.06 17.92
C ALA A 210 28.95 34.29 18.77
N ARG A 211 29.97 34.83 19.47
CA ARG A 211 29.85 36.05 20.27
C ARG A 211 29.50 37.26 19.41
N ALA A 212 30.08 37.39 18.22
CA ALA A 212 29.73 38.48 17.29
C ALA A 212 28.27 38.38 16.83
N LEU A 213 27.82 37.19 16.38
CA LEU A 213 26.43 36.94 15.99
C LEU A 213 25.45 37.28 17.12
N GLN A 214 25.75 36.85 18.35
CA GLN A 214 24.91 37.13 19.51
C GLN A 214 24.93 38.61 19.91
N LYS A 215 26.11 39.18 20.15
CA LYS A 215 26.25 40.49 20.80
C LYS A 215 26.07 41.64 19.82
N ASP A 216 26.64 41.52 18.63
CA ASP A 216 26.67 42.60 17.65
C ASP A 216 25.44 42.53 16.74
N PHE A 217 25.03 41.33 16.34
CA PHE A 217 23.92 41.12 15.39
C PHE A 217 22.62 40.57 16.00
N LYS A 218 22.58 40.42 17.33
CA LYS A 218 21.37 40.06 18.10
C LYS A 218 20.70 38.74 17.69
N VAL A 219 21.49 37.79 17.18
CA VAL A 219 21.00 36.43 16.91
C VAL A 219 20.71 35.74 18.25
N ASP A 220 19.54 35.09 18.34
CA ASP A 220 19.17 34.32 19.55
C ASP A 220 20.23 33.25 19.85
N PRO A 221 20.86 33.25 21.04
CA PRO A 221 21.88 32.27 21.39
C PRO A 221 21.39 30.83 21.34
N LYS A 222 20.07 30.57 21.49
CA LYS A 222 19.51 29.21 21.35
C LYS A 222 19.64 28.64 19.93
N LYS A 223 19.92 29.49 18.95
CA LYS A 223 20.13 29.10 17.55
C LYS A 223 21.60 28.86 17.21
N ILE A 224 22.53 29.14 18.11
CA ILE A 224 23.96 29.13 17.83
C ILE A 224 24.62 27.96 18.55
N GLU A 225 25.24 27.08 17.77
CA GLU A 225 26.10 26.01 18.27
C GLU A 225 27.54 26.25 17.84
N VAL A 226 28.47 25.92 18.73
CA VAL A 226 29.92 26.07 18.50
C VAL A 226 30.55 24.69 18.57
N VAL A 227 31.27 24.33 17.52
CA VAL A 227 31.97 23.06 17.41
C VAL A 227 33.42 23.36 17.03
N ALA A 228 34.36 22.65 17.65
CA ALA A 228 35.76 22.62 17.24
C ALA A 228 36.05 21.23 16.69
N LYS A 229 36.86 21.12 15.63
CA LYS A 229 37.34 19.81 15.16
C LYS A 229 38.84 19.76 14.91
N SER A 230 39.59 20.79 15.35
CA SER A 230 41.04 20.82 15.20
C SER A 230 41.45 20.66 13.72
N GLU A 231 42.60 20.07 13.45
CA GLU A 231 43.07 19.67 12.11
C GLU A 231 42.24 18.52 11.49
N TYR A 232 41.43 17.81 12.29
CA TYR A 232 40.70 16.62 11.85
C TYR A 232 39.36 16.92 11.18
N GLY A 233 38.91 18.18 11.22
CA GLY A 233 37.61 18.58 10.69
C GLY A 233 37.56 18.76 9.18
N SER A 234 38.71 18.92 8.53
CA SER A 234 38.86 19.21 7.11
C SER A 234 39.91 18.31 6.49
N GLU A 235 39.65 17.77 5.30
CA GLU A 235 40.68 17.08 4.50
C GLU A 235 41.63 18.07 3.80
N SER A 236 41.34 19.37 3.88
CA SER A 236 42.19 20.45 3.34
C SER A 236 43.21 20.92 4.38
N ILE A 237 44.38 21.35 3.91
CA ILE A 237 45.45 21.95 4.72
C ILE A 237 45.14 23.37 5.21
N GLU A 238 44.05 23.98 4.75
CA GLU A 238 43.68 25.36 5.11
C GLU A 238 42.96 25.44 6.46
N THR A 239 43.32 26.44 7.27
CA THR A 239 42.59 26.82 8.50
C THR A 239 41.33 27.59 8.11
N VAL A 240 40.15 27.00 8.36
CA VAL A 240 38.85 27.49 7.88
C VAL A 240 37.77 27.35 8.94
N THR A 241 36.79 28.24 8.91
CA THR A 241 35.54 28.07 9.65
C THR A 241 34.44 27.63 8.70
N ARG A 242 33.71 26.58 9.07
CA ARG A 242 32.48 26.18 8.39
C ARG A 242 31.28 26.73 9.15
N ILE A 243 30.49 27.56 8.49
CA ILE A 243 29.18 28.00 8.98
C ILE A 243 28.15 27.09 8.34
N ILE A 244 27.52 26.26 9.17
CA ILE A 244 26.53 25.27 8.75
C ILE A 244 25.18 25.78 9.21
N ILE A 245 24.25 25.97 8.28
CA ILE A 245 22.91 26.46 8.58
C ILE A 245 21.96 25.30 8.38
N ASP A 246 21.49 24.79 9.51
CA ASP A 246 20.54 23.70 9.56
C ASP A 246 19.14 24.30 9.73
N PRO A 247 18.28 24.18 8.71
CA PRO A 247 16.86 24.40 8.94
C PRO A 247 16.37 23.23 9.79
N GLU A 248 16.34 23.42 11.11
CA GLU A 248 15.92 22.37 12.02
C GLU A 248 14.46 21.99 11.72
N PHE A 249 14.21 20.71 11.45
CA PHE A 249 12.92 20.20 11.00
C PHE A 249 12.45 19.01 11.84
N ASP A 250 12.46 19.17 13.17
CA ASP A 250 11.81 18.22 14.09
C ASP A 250 10.33 17.99 13.70
N GLY A 251 9.69 18.98 13.09
CA GLY A 251 8.32 18.89 12.57
C GLY A 251 8.09 17.75 11.57
N PHE A 252 9.05 17.39 10.70
CA PHE A 252 8.85 16.27 9.78
C PHE A 252 8.77 14.94 10.53
N TYR A 253 9.65 14.74 11.51
CA TYR A 253 9.66 13.51 12.31
C TYR A 253 8.46 13.43 13.23
N ASP A 254 8.03 14.56 13.80
CA ASP A 254 6.83 14.61 14.64
C ASP A 254 5.56 14.31 13.83
N ILE A 255 5.43 14.85 12.62
CA ILE A 255 4.26 14.57 11.77
C ILE A 255 4.27 13.11 11.28
N VAL A 256 5.42 12.56 10.86
CA VAL A 256 5.54 11.13 10.51
C VAL A 256 5.19 10.25 11.72
N LYS A 257 5.69 10.60 12.91
CA LYS A 257 5.46 9.83 14.15
C LYS A 257 4.01 9.92 14.64
N GLU A 258 3.38 11.08 14.52
CA GLU A 258 1.98 11.29 14.86
C GLU A 258 1.07 10.52 13.90
N ASN A 259 1.35 10.55 12.60
CA ASN A 259 0.63 9.78 11.59
C ASN A 259 0.83 8.26 11.76
N MET A 260 2.03 7.80 12.12
CA MET A 260 2.28 6.38 12.44
C MET A 260 1.57 5.91 13.71
N LYS A 261 1.47 6.77 14.75
CA LYS A 261 0.72 6.47 15.98
C LYS A 261 -0.79 6.39 15.75
N ASN A 262 -1.32 7.20 14.84
CA ASN A 262 -2.74 7.17 14.50
C ASN A 262 -3.10 5.96 13.63
N ALA A 263 -2.16 5.45 12.83
CA ALA A 263 -2.33 4.23 12.04
C ALA A 263 -2.30 2.92 12.86
N SER A 264 -1.76 2.92 14.08
CA SER A 264 -1.73 1.72 14.94
C SER A 264 -2.92 1.60 15.89
N LYS A 265 -3.83 2.58 15.88
CA LYS A 265 -4.98 2.67 16.79
C LYS A 265 -6.34 2.50 16.12
N GLY A 266 -6.38 2.33 14.79
CA GLY A 266 -7.56 1.98 14.01
C GLY A 266 -7.44 0.57 13.45
#